data_AF-A0A923PSL2-F1
#
_entry.id   AF-A0A923PSL2-F1
#
_cell.length_a   1.000
_cell.length_b   1.000
_cell.length_c   1.000
_cell.angle_alpha   90.00
_cell.angle_beta   90.00
_cell.angle_gamma   90.00
#
_symmetry.space_group_name_H-M   'P 1'
#
loop_
_entity.id
_entity.type
_entity.pdbx_description
1 polymer ?
#
loop_
_entity_poly.entity_id
_entity_poly.type
_entity_poly.pdbx_seq_one_letter_code
_entity_poly.pdbx_strand_id
1 'polypeptide(L)'
;MDFPADQVAELKAFAPGVASCEERGVTYFLLPNLQLPAGCVPPTVDALLCPTPRDGYESRLFFSQEITTGARTQNWHVKNERIVDRSWFAFSWKTNQAGLRLAQMVTEHLCALK
;
A
#
# COMPACT_ATOMS: atom_id res chain seq x y z
N MET A 1 -11.58 -7.54 -9.71
CA MET A 1 -11.58 -6.48 -10.75
C MET A 1 -10.37 -6.71 -11.63
N ASP A 2 -10.52 -6.75 -12.95
CA ASP A 2 -9.37 -6.91 -13.87
C ASP A 2 -8.68 -5.54 -14.00
N PHE A 3 -7.49 -5.38 -13.43
CA PHE A 3 -6.70 -4.16 -13.57
C PHE A 3 -5.96 -4.20 -14.91
N PRO A 4 -5.90 -3.08 -15.64
CA PRO A 4 -5.24 -3.05 -16.93
C PRO A 4 -3.77 -3.50 -16.81
N ALA A 5 -3.37 -4.41 -17.70
CA ALA A 5 -2.05 -5.04 -17.67
C ALA A 5 -0.89 -4.04 -17.67
N ASP A 6 -1.07 -2.88 -18.32
CA ASP A 6 -0.12 -1.75 -18.30
C ASP A 6 0.17 -1.26 -16.87
N GLN A 7 -0.88 -1.02 -16.06
CA GLN A 7 -0.71 -0.57 -14.68
C GLN A 7 -0.07 -1.62 -13.79
N VAL A 8 -0.39 -2.91 -14.02
CA VAL A 8 0.23 -4.01 -13.30
C VAL A 8 1.70 -4.16 -13.68
N ALA A 9 2.05 -3.94 -14.95
CA ALA A 9 3.42 -3.94 -15.43
C ALA A 9 4.23 -2.77 -14.84
N GLU A 10 3.67 -1.56 -14.79
CA GLU A 10 4.27 -0.41 -14.11
C GLU A 10 4.51 -0.71 -12.62
N LEU A 11 3.52 -1.31 -11.94
CA LEU A 11 3.65 -1.68 -10.54
C LEU A 11 4.77 -2.71 -10.32
N LYS A 12 4.87 -3.72 -11.19
CA LYS A 12 5.94 -4.72 -11.18
C LYS A 12 7.31 -4.12 -11.46
N ALA A 13 7.39 -3.10 -12.31
CA ALA A 13 8.63 -2.37 -12.56
C ALA A 13 9.07 -1.57 -11.33
N PHE A 14 8.12 -1.05 -10.55
CA PHE A 14 8.39 -0.33 -9.31
C PHE A 14 8.80 -1.26 -8.15
N ALA A 15 8.11 -2.40 -8.01
CA ALA A 15 8.40 -3.40 -6.98
C ALA A 15 8.54 -4.80 -7.61
N PRO A 16 9.78 -5.27 -7.84
CA PRO A 16 10.01 -6.60 -8.41
C PRO A 16 9.57 -7.66 -7.40
N GLY A 17 8.47 -8.35 -7.70
CA GLY A 17 7.84 -9.32 -6.79
C GLY A 17 6.35 -9.07 -6.56
N VAL A 18 5.77 -8.07 -7.21
CA VAL A 18 4.33 -7.78 -7.09
C VAL A 18 3.48 -8.99 -7.47
N ALA A 19 2.59 -9.37 -6.54
CA ALA A 19 1.63 -10.43 -6.72
C ALA A 19 0.21 -9.89 -6.50
N SER A 20 -0.71 -10.17 -7.42
CA SER A 20 -2.13 -9.85 -7.23
C SER A 20 -2.86 -10.99 -6.54
N CYS A 21 -3.69 -10.66 -5.55
CA CYS A 21 -4.56 -11.60 -4.86
C CYS A 21 -5.98 -11.03 -4.80
N GLU A 22 -6.99 -11.90 -4.73
CA GLU A 22 -8.37 -11.48 -4.54
C GLU A 22 -8.90 -12.08 -3.24
N GLU A 23 -9.50 -11.25 -2.40
CA GLU A 23 -10.16 -11.68 -1.17
C GLU A 23 -11.53 -11.02 -1.06
N ARG A 24 -12.58 -11.84 -0.94
CA ARG A 24 -13.99 -11.39 -0.83
C ARG A 24 -14.41 -10.41 -1.94
N GLY A 25 -13.91 -10.61 -3.17
CA GLY A 25 -14.19 -9.75 -4.33
C GLY A 25 -13.40 -8.45 -4.38
N VAL A 26 -12.49 -8.23 -3.42
CA VAL A 26 -11.53 -7.11 -3.44
C VAL A 26 -10.20 -7.61 -3.96
N THR A 27 -9.66 -6.92 -4.96
CA THR A 27 -8.33 -7.22 -5.50
C THR A 27 -7.28 -6.43 -4.73
N TYR A 28 -6.23 -7.12 -4.31
CA TYR A 28 -5.08 -6.59 -3.61
C TYR A 28 -3.81 -6.86 -4.41
N PHE A 29 -2.81 -6.01 -4.23
CA PHE A 29 -1.49 -6.20 -4.81
C PHE A 29 -0.46 -6.23 -3.69
N LEU A 30 0.14 -7.39 -3.47
CA LEU A 30 1.26 -7.58 -2.56
C LEU A 30 2.51 -6.99 -3.19
N LEU A 31 3.20 -6.11 -2.47
CA LEU A 31 4.47 -5.51 -2.82
C LEU A 31 5.51 -5.98 -1.80
N PRO A 32 6.23 -7.09 -2.05
CA PRO A 32 7.24 -7.56 -1.13
C PRO A 32 8.47 -6.65 -1.17
N ASN A 33 9.15 -6.49 -0.03
CA ASN A 33 10.38 -5.69 0.09
C ASN A 33 10.25 -4.25 -0.48
N LEU A 34 9.10 -3.61 -0.28
CA LEU A 34 8.86 -2.24 -0.70
C LEU A 34 9.87 -1.31 0.00
N GLN A 35 10.64 -0.57 -0.80
CA GLN A 35 11.57 0.42 -0.29
C GLN A 35 10.81 1.63 0.25
N LEU A 36 11.06 1.93 1.52
CA LEU A 36 10.46 3.08 2.19
C LEU A 36 11.37 4.30 2.03
N PRO A 37 10.81 5.52 2.15
CA PRO A 37 11.60 6.74 2.11
C PRO A 37 12.69 6.78 3.19
N ALA A 38 13.77 7.52 2.92
CA ALA A 38 14.83 7.74 3.89
C ALA A 38 14.28 8.32 5.21
N GLY A 39 14.72 7.77 6.34
CA GLY A 39 14.21 8.13 7.67
C GLY A 39 13.05 7.26 8.17
N CYS A 40 12.58 6.30 7.37
CA CYS A 40 11.68 5.23 7.81
C CYS A 40 12.46 4.06 8.42
N VAL A 41 11.93 3.51 9.50
CA VAL A 41 12.43 2.28 10.14
C VAL A 41 11.27 1.29 10.24
N PRO A 42 11.37 0.09 9.61
CA PRO A 42 12.50 -0.40 8.80
C PRO A 42 12.64 0.35 7.45
N PRO A 43 13.77 0.24 6.74
CA PRO A 43 13.96 0.85 5.42
C PRO A 43 13.21 0.10 4.30
N THR A 44 12.85 -1.16 4.53
CA THR A 44 12.09 -2.00 3.60
C THR A 44 11.00 -2.75 4.37
N VAL A 45 9.83 -2.91 3.77
CA VAL A 45 8.72 -3.62 4.39
C VAL A 45 7.86 -4.31 3.33
N ASP A 46 7.15 -5.37 3.68
CA ASP A 46 6.10 -5.87 2.80
C ASP A 46 4.90 -4.93 2.88
N ALA A 47 4.33 -4.59 1.74
CA ALA A 47 3.11 -3.81 1.67
C ALA A 47 2.03 -4.52 0.86
N LEU A 48 0.78 -4.16 1.09
CA LEU A 48 -0.38 -4.64 0.35
C LEU A 48 -1.20 -3.44 -0.09
N LEU A 49 -1.27 -3.20 -1.39
CA LEU A 49 -2.08 -2.15 -1.98
C LEU A 49 -3.50 -2.65 -2.19
N CYS A 50 -4.47 -1.91 -1.68
CA CYS A 50 -5.89 -2.02 -1.99
C CYS A 50 -6.30 -0.82 -2.87
N PRO A 51 -6.34 -0.98 -4.19
CA PRO A 51 -6.72 0.09 -5.12
C PRO A 51 -8.24 0.31 -5.23
N THR A 52 -9.05 -0.52 -4.57
CA THR A 52 -10.50 -0.37 -4.56
C THR A 52 -10.97 0.48 -3.39
N PRO A 53 -12.06 1.24 -3.56
CA PRO A 53 -12.60 2.06 -2.48
C PRO A 53 -13.11 1.19 -1.33
N ARG A 54 -12.60 1.46 -0.12
CA ARG A 54 -12.91 0.70 1.10
C ARG A 54 -12.84 1.61 2.32
N ASP A 55 -13.77 1.44 3.27
CA ASP A 55 -13.82 2.17 4.54
C ASP A 55 -13.81 3.72 4.38
N GLY A 56 -14.32 4.24 3.25
CA GLY A 56 -14.34 5.67 2.94
C GLY A 56 -13.03 6.25 2.38
N TYR A 57 -12.11 5.38 1.93
CA TYR A 57 -10.88 5.72 1.23
C TYR A 57 -10.95 5.18 -0.21
N GLU A 58 -10.48 5.95 -1.20
CA GLU A 58 -10.44 5.50 -2.60
C GLU A 58 -9.40 4.40 -2.84
N SER A 59 -8.28 4.48 -2.14
CA SER A 59 -7.24 3.46 -2.10
C SER A 59 -6.61 3.41 -0.71
N ARG A 60 -6.01 2.27 -0.38
CA ARG A 60 -5.35 2.07 0.91
C ARG A 60 -4.10 1.23 0.77
N LEU A 61 -3.02 1.66 1.41
CA LEU A 61 -1.78 0.90 1.50
C LEU A 61 -1.64 0.31 2.92
N PHE A 62 -1.50 -1.00 2.97
CA PHE A 62 -1.24 -1.75 4.18
C PHE A 62 0.23 -2.18 4.24
N PHE A 63 0.76 -2.36 5.43
CA PHE A 63 2.15 -2.72 5.72
C PHE A 63 2.20 -3.91 6.67
N SER A 64 3.19 -4.78 6.54
CA SER A 64 3.31 -5.95 7.42
C SER A 64 3.62 -5.59 8.88
N GLN A 65 4.07 -4.37 9.13
CA GLN A 65 4.39 -3.84 10.45
C GLN A 65 4.24 -2.31 10.50
N GLU A 66 4.19 -1.75 11.70
CA GLU A 66 4.25 -0.29 11.89
C GLU A 66 5.61 0.25 11.44
N ILE A 67 5.57 1.33 10.67
CA ILE A 67 6.76 2.06 10.22
C ILE A 67 6.95 3.26 11.13
N THR A 68 8.14 3.36 11.71
CA THR A 68 8.56 4.53 12.46
C THR A 68 9.18 5.53 11.48
N THR A 69 8.62 6.73 11.35
CA THR A 69 9.24 7.80 10.57
C THR A 69 9.81 8.85 11.53
N GLY A 70 10.99 9.37 11.21
CA GLY A 70 11.65 10.38 12.07
C GLY A 70 10.97 11.75 12.07
N ALA A 71 10.17 12.07 11.03
CA ALA A 71 9.61 13.40 10.82
C ALA A 71 8.14 13.54 11.25
N ARG A 72 7.33 12.47 11.19
CA ARG A 72 5.88 12.56 11.38
C ARG A 72 5.29 11.30 12.01
N THR A 73 4.64 11.45 13.17
CA THR A 73 3.83 10.38 13.74
C THR A 73 2.64 10.08 12.84
N GLN A 74 2.68 8.93 12.16
CA GLN A 74 1.58 8.43 11.35
C GLN A 74 0.43 7.95 12.25
N ASN A 75 -0.81 8.27 11.89
CA ASN A 75 -2.00 7.81 12.61
C ASN A 75 -2.33 6.36 12.21
N TRP A 76 -1.65 5.39 12.84
CA TRP A 76 -1.87 3.95 12.69
C TRP A 76 -3.19 3.50 13.33
N HIS A 77 -4.29 3.77 12.64
CA HIS A 77 -5.63 3.40 13.10
C HIS A 77 -5.94 1.92 12.89
N VAL A 78 -5.39 1.34 11.83
CA VAL A 78 -5.55 -0.09 11.56
C VAL A 78 -4.31 -0.80 12.05
N LYS A 79 -4.50 -1.58 13.11
CA LYS A 79 -3.49 -2.47 13.66
C LYS A 79 -4.06 -3.89 13.60
N ASN A 80 -3.35 -4.79 12.95
CA ASN A 80 -3.70 -6.20 12.86
C ASN A 80 -4.95 -6.52 12.01
N GLU A 81 -5.17 -5.80 10.90
CA GLU A 81 -6.21 -6.18 9.93
C GLU A 81 -5.77 -7.41 9.15
N ARG A 82 -6.58 -8.47 9.18
CA ARG A 82 -6.26 -9.74 8.54
C ARG A 82 -6.74 -9.74 7.10
N ILE A 83 -5.80 -9.77 6.17
CA ILE A 83 -6.05 -9.78 4.72
C ILE A 83 -5.14 -10.82 4.09
N VAL A 84 -5.71 -11.75 3.33
CA VAL A 84 -5.00 -12.86 2.66
C VAL A 84 -4.16 -13.66 3.68
N ASP A 85 -4.80 -14.02 4.78
CA ASP A 85 -4.22 -14.73 5.95
C ASP A 85 -3.00 -14.08 6.61
N ARG A 86 -2.66 -12.83 6.25
CA ARG A 86 -1.60 -12.05 6.91
C ARG A 86 -2.21 -10.90 7.70
N SER A 87 -1.55 -10.55 8.79
CA SER A 87 -1.87 -9.36 9.57
C SER A 87 -1.18 -8.15 9.00
N TRP A 88 -1.94 -7.07 8.86
CA TRP A 88 -1.46 -5.83 8.30
C TRP A 88 -1.78 -4.61 9.16
N PHE A 89 -1.00 -3.57 8.94
CA PHE A 89 -1.08 -2.27 9.59
C PHE A 89 -1.32 -1.22 8.52
N ALA A 90 -2.22 -0.28 8.75
CA ALA A 90 -2.39 0.86 7.87
C ALA A 90 -2.55 2.14 8.67
N PHE A 91 -1.95 3.21 8.16
CA PHE A 91 -2.19 4.55 8.64
C PHE A 91 -3.33 5.20 7.84
N SER A 92 -4.03 6.12 8.48
CA SER A 92 -5.12 6.87 7.84
C SER A 92 -4.54 7.95 6.95
N TRP A 93 -4.53 7.70 5.64
CA TRP A 93 -4.16 8.68 4.62
C TRP A 93 -5.11 8.60 3.44
N LYS A 94 -5.52 9.77 2.94
CA LYS A 94 -6.34 9.90 1.74
C LYS A 94 -5.48 10.49 0.65
N THR A 95 -5.46 9.82 -0.50
CA THR A 95 -4.95 10.40 -1.74
C THR A 95 -5.82 11.61 -2.09
N ASN A 96 -5.22 12.76 -2.36
CA ASN A 96 -5.97 13.95 -2.80
C ASN A 96 -6.29 13.90 -4.30
N GLN A 97 -5.82 12.86 -5.00
CA GLN A 97 -6.03 12.67 -6.43
C GLN A 97 -6.94 11.48 -6.69
N ALA A 98 -7.99 11.70 -7.47
CA ALA A 98 -8.88 10.66 -7.98
C ALA A 98 -8.32 10.07 -9.29
N GLY A 99 -8.56 8.77 -9.53
CA GLY A 99 -8.19 8.11 -10.79
C GLY A 99 -6.69 7.81 -10.96
N LEU A 100 -5.94 7.73 -9.86
CA LEU A 100 -4.53 7.36 -9.88
C LEU A 100 -4.31 5.94 -10.42
N ARG A 101 -3.19 5.76 -11.13
CA ARG A 101 -2.70 4.42 -11.49
C ARG A 101 -2.15 3.69 -10.26
N LEU A 102 -2.10 2.36 -10.30
CA LEU A 102 -1.59 1.53 -9.19
C LEU A 102 -0.24 2.00 -8.63
N ALA A 103 0.75 2.24 -9.50
CA ALA A 103 2.08 2.69 -9.07
C ALA A 103 2.06 4.11 -8.46
N GLN A 104 1.19 5.00 -8.97
CA GLN A 104 1.02 6.34 -8.45
C GLN A 104 0.37 6.33 -7.07
N MET A 105 -0.63 5.46 -6.86
CA MET A 105 -1.24 5.26 -5.54
C MET A 105 -0.18 4.87 -4.51
N VAL A 106 0.69 3.91 -4.82
CA VAL A 106 1.78 3.52 -3.91
C VAL A 106 2.70 4.70 -3.63
N THR A 107 3.11 5.43 -4.68
CA THR A 107 4.01 6.58 -4.55
C THR A 107 3.42 7.69 -3.67
N GLU A 108 2.13 8.00 -3.81
CA GLU A 108 1.45 8.98 -2.94
C GLU A 108 1.47 8.55 -1.48
N HIS A 109 1.19 7.28 -1.19
CA HIS A 109 1.25 6.75 0.17
C HIS A 109 2.68 6.77 0.74
N LEU A 110 3.68 6.47 -0.08
CA LEU A 110 5.09 6.61 0.32
C LEU A 110 5.48 8.07 0.54
N CYS A 111 4.92 9.01 -0.22
CA CYS A 111 5.14 10.43 -0.01
C CYS A 111 4.57 10.90 1.33
N ALA A 112 3.46 10.31 1.79
CA ALA A 112 2.90 10.58 3.11
C ALA A 112 3.79 10.11 4.28
N LEU A 113 4.71 9.18 4.02
CA LEU A 113 5.70 8.68 5.00
C LEU A 113 6.97 9.55 5.09
N LYS A 114 7.17 10.47 4.14
CA LYS A 114 8.25 11.48 4.20
C LYS A 114 7.87 12.62 5.15
#